data_AF-A0A3A6N8Z7-F1
#
_entry.id   AF-A0A3A6N8Z7-F1
#
_cell.length_a   1.000
_cell.length_b   1.000
_cell.length_c   1.000
_cell.angle_alpha   90.00
_cell.angle_beta   90.00
_cell.angle_gamma   90.00
#
_symmetry.space_group_name_H-M   'P 1'
#
loop_
_entity.id
_entity.type
_entity.pdbx_description
1 polymer ?
#
loop_
_entity_poly.entity_id
_entity_poly.type
_entity_poly.pdbx_seq_one_letter_code
_entity_poly.pdbx_strand_id
1 'polypeptide(L)'
;DADLVPGNIRSGTTIFNVTGSSIGASGTATPDQVLSGASFSNEGGAATGSMPNIGQQNITPGLNAQGISAGYHDGSGSVAGDADLVPGNIRSGTTIFGVAGDTNVVNTGSGDAAATDLLAAKHAWVDGVEVIGIRNPAVLSKTGQTLCYDPACTVRPCPTVDCAGTGQDAEFQKGMSATPRFTDNGDGTVTDNLTGLIWLKDGGCTVFFAGDATGQNKRVWEQALVAANQLASGYCSLADGSVAGDWRLPNIRELQSLVDYSRANPSLPVGHPFLNTAISSNYYWTSTTGSVYTDAAWAMSFSGGHDTGDPKTYTNWVRPVRGGL
;
A
#
# COMPACT_ATOMS: atom_id res chain seq x y z
N ASP A 1 94.91 -17.46 -41.93
CA ASP A 1 94.10 -16.23 -41.92
C ASP A 1 93.59 -16.05 -40.50
N ALA A 2 93.83 -14.89 -39.87
CA ALA A 2 93.38 -14.63 -38.50
C ALA A 2 91.85 -14.50 -38.41
N ASP A 3 91.19 -14.28 -39.55
CA ASP A 3 89.75 -14.11 -39.65
C ASP A 3 89.00 -15.44 -39.88
N LEU A 4 89.71 -16.56 -40.09
CA LEU A 4 89.12 -17.91 -40.21
C LEU A 4 88.81 -18.49 -38.82
N VAL A 5 87.87 -17.84 -38.13
CA VAL A 5 87.35 -18.27 -36.84
C VAL A 5 85.89 -18.70 -36.97
N PRO A 6 85.39 -19.64 -36.15
CA PRO A 6 84.01 -20.12 -36.22
C PRO A 6 82.95 -19.00 -36.26
N GLY A 7 83.16 -17.89 -35.53
CA GLY A 7 82.24 -16.77 -35.47
C GLY A 7 82.04 -16.01 -36.79
N ASN A 8 82.97 -16.14 -37.75
CA ASN A 8 82.89 -15.50 -39.06
C ASN A 8 82.30 -16.42 -40.15
N ILE A 9 82.05 -17.69 -39.84
CA ILE A 9 81.52 -18.68 -40.78
C ILE A 9 80.08 -19.00 -40.38
N ARG A 10 79.16 -19.04 -41.35
CA ARG A 10 77.76 -19.39 -41.12
C ARG A 10 77.64 -20.77 -40.46
N SER A 11 76.82 -20.86 -39.43
CA SER A 11 76.55 -22.09 -38.69
C SER A 11 76.11 -23.20 -39.63
N GLY A 12 76.69 -24.39 -39.46
CA GLY A 12 76.49 -25.54 -40.35
C GLY A 12 77.36 -25.54 -41.63
N THR A 13 78.18 -24.51 -41.85
CA THR A 13 79.16 -24.46 -42.96
C THR A 13 80.56 -24.73 -42.42
N THR A 14 81.35 -25.59 -43.08
CA THR A 14 82.76 -25.84 -42.72
C THR A 14 83.67 -25.32 -43.81
N ILE A 15 84.61 -24.44 -43.44
CA ILE A 15 85.62 -23.89 -44.34
C ILE A 15 86.99 -24.20 -43.73
N PHE A 16 87.86 -24.90 -44.48
CA PHE A 16 89.18 -25.35 -44.01
C PHE A 16 89.17 -26.01 -42.62
N ASN A 17 88.23 -26.93 -42.39
CA ASN A 17 88.02 -27.65 -41.12
C ASN A 17 87.61 -26.78 -39.92
N VAL A 18 87.29 -25.50 -40.12
CA VAL A 18 86.65 -24.64 -39.12
C VAL A 18 85.15 -24.65 -39.39
N THR A 19 84.39 -25.26 -38.49
CA THR A 19 82.91 -25.25 -38.56
C THR A 19 82.38 -23.93 -38.03
N GLY A 20 81.54 -23.28 -38.81
CA GLY A 20 80.94 -22.01 -38.45
C GLY A 20 79.99 -22.11 -37.28
N SER A 21 79.92 -21.01 -36.53
CA SER A 21 78.99 -20.81 -35.43
C SER A 21 78.08 -19.58 -35.63
N SER A 22 78.23 -18.84 -36.73
CA SER A 22 77.42 -17.65 -37.02
C SER A 22 75.99 -18.00 -37.43
N ILE A 23 75.01 -17.75 -36.57
CA ILE A 23 73.60 -18.01 -36.86
C ILE A 23 73.02 -16.81 -37.63
N GLY A 24 72.47 -17.04 -38.82
CA GLY A 24 71.75 -16.01 -39.58
C GLY A 24 70.37 -15.72 -38.96
N ALA A 25 69.89 -14.49 -39.09
CA ALA A 25 68.57 -14.12 -38.62
C ALA A 25 67.48 -14.96 -39.33
N SER A 26 66.70 -15.71 -38.56
CA SER A 26 65.64 -16.61 -39.04
C SER A 26 64.26 -16.32 -38.44
N GLY A 27 64.14 -15.24 -37.66
CA GLY A 27 62.87 -14.84 -37.08
C GLY A 27 61.85 -14.41 -38.15
N THR A 28 60.56 -14.60 -37.87
CA THR A 28 59.45 -14.15 -38.73
C THR A 28 58.73 -12.92 -38.18
N ALA A 29 59.22 -12.36 -37.07
CA ALA A 29 58.62 -11.20 -36.44
C ALA A 29 58.58 -10.01 -37.42
N THR A 30 57.47 -9.29 -37.40
CA THR A 30 57.29 -8.02 -38.10
C THR A 30 57.40 -6.85 -37.12
N PRO A 31 57.67 -5.61 -37.58
CA PRO A 31 57.79 -4.46 -36.68
C PRO A 31 56.59 -4.29 -35.73
N ASP A 32 55.36 -4.51 -36.20
CA ASP A 32 54.12 -4.41 -35.42
C ASP A 32 53.92 -5.52 -34.37
N GLN A 33 54.74 -6.58 -34.41
CA GLN A 33 54.77 -7.65 -33.42
C GLN A 33 55.84 -7.45 -32.34
N VAL A 34 56.73 -6.46 -32.52
CA VAL A 34 57.86 -6.18 -31.63
C VAL A 34 57.67 -4.82 -30.99
N LEU A 35 57.94 -4.70 -29.69
CA LEU A 35 57.77 -3.45 -28.95
C LEU A 35 58.50 -2.27 -29.58
N SER A 36 57.82 -1.12 -29.60
CA SER A 36 58.37 0.13 -30.10
C SER A 36 59.72 0.44 -29.43
N GLY A 37 60.75 0.61 -30.26
CA GLY A 37 62.12 0.88 -29.81
C GLY A 37 62.96 -0.37 -29.49
N ALA A 38 62.37 -1.56 -29.41
CA ALA A 38 63.12 -2.81 -29.31
C ALA A 38 63.70 -3.20 -30.68
N SER A 39 64.95 -3.63 -30.69
CA SER A 39 65.61 -4.09 -31.93
C SER A 39 65.40 -5.58 -32.13
N PHE A 40 65.21 -6.00 -33.37
CA PHE A 40 65.12 -7.41 -33.76
C PHE A 40 65.79 -7.63 -35.13
N SER A 41 65.95 -8.90 -35.52
CA SER A 41 66.45 -9.24 -36.86
C SER A 41 65.68 -10.42 -37.43
N ASN A 42 65.30 -10.32 -38.70
CA ASN A 42 64.60 -11.35 -39.47
C ASN A 42 65.27 -11.55 -40.83
N GLU A 43 64.65 -12.30 -41.74
CA GLU A 43 65.16 -12.52 -43.11
C GLU A 43 65.34 -11.23 -43.92
N GLY A 44 64.66 -10.14 -43.54
CA GLY A 44 64.79 -8.80 -44.14
C GLY A 44 65.91 -7.94 -43.54
N GLY A 45 66.64 -8.43 -42.53
CA GLY A 45 67.73 -7.72 -41.87
C GLY A 45 67.36 -7.18 -40.48
N ALA A 46 68.15 -6.23 -39.99
CA ALA A 46 67.91 -5.59 -38.70
C ALA A 46 66.78 -4.56 -38.81
N ALA A 47 65.86 -4.57 -37.85
CA ALA A 47 64.72 -3.67 -37.79
C ALA A 47 64.40 -3.28 -36.33
N THR A 48 63.56 -2.25 -36.19
CA THR A 48 63.05 -1.78 -34.89
C THR A 48 61.55 -2.03 -34.83
N GLY A 49 61.08 -2.51 -33.67
CA GLY A 49 59.66 -2.72 -33.43
C GLY A 49 58.86 -1.42 -33.45
N SER A 50 57.56 -1.56 -33.71
CA SER A 50 56.55 -0.50 -33.75
C SER A 50 55.30 -0.82 -32.92
N MET A 51 55.24 -1.97 -32.23
CA MET A 51 54.12 -2.33 -31.36
C MET A 51 54.04 -1.35 -30.17
N PRO A 52 52.92 -0.61 -30.01
CA PRO A 52 52.77 0.32 -28.91
C PRO A 52 52.69 -0.39 -27.55
N ASN A 53 53.40 0.12 -26.54
CA ASN A 53 53.14 -0.23 -25.15
C ASN A 53 52.30 0.89 -24.52
N ILE A 54 51.00 0.63 -24.37
CA ILE A 54 50.04 1.56 -23.76
C ILE A 54 49.91 1.39 -22.24
N GLY A 55 50.74 0.54 -21.63
CA GLY A 55 50.73 0.28 -20.20
C GLY A 55 49.48 -0.48 -19.72
N GLN A 56 49.24 -0.40 -18.41
CA GLN A 56 48.06 -0.99 -17.78
C GLN A 56 46.80 -0.22 -18.16
N GLN A 57 45.75 -0.93 -18.59
CA GLN A 57 44.41 -0.38 -18.76
C GLN A 57 43.52 -0.82 -17.59
N ASN A 58 43.05 0.13 -16.79
CA ASN A 58 42.04 -0.11 -15.75
C ASN A 58 40.66 0.32 -16.29
N ILE A 59 39.83 -0.65 -16.66
CA ILE A 59 38.50 -0.43 -17.24
C ILE A 59 37.45 -0.88 -16.22
N THR A 60 36.60 0.04 -15.78
CA THR A 60 35.48 -0.26 -14.87
C THR A 60 34.24 -0.62 -15.68
N PRO A 61 33.60 -1.79 -15.47
CA PRO A 61 32.36 -2.13 -16.15
C PRO A 61 31.29 -1.04 -16.02
N GLY A 62 30.44 -0.88 -17.04
CA GLY A 62 29.41 0.15 -17.09
C GLY A 62 28.18 -0.35 -17.84
N LEU A 63 27.29 0.56 -18.26
CA LEU A 63 26.10 0.19 -19.05
C LEU A 63 26.45 -0.39 -20.42
N ASN A 64 27.55 0.09 -21.02
CA ASN A 64 27.97 -0.30 -22.36
C ASN A 64 29.29 -1.06 -22.30
N ALA A 65 29.49 -1.95 -23.28
CA ALA A 65 30.76 -2.62 -23.47
C ALA A 65 31.86 -1.60 -23.79
N GLN A 66 33.04 -1.82 -23.23
CA GLN A 66 34.20 -0.93 -23.34
C GLN A 66 35.36 -1.67 -23.99
N GLY A 67 35.86 -1.15 -25.10
CA GLY A 67 36.95 -1.76 -25.85
C GLY A 67 38.29 -1.71 -25.11
N ILE A 68 39.10 -2.75 -25.27
CA ILE A 68 40.49 -2.79 -24.82
C ILE A 68 41.33 -2.21 -25.95
N SER A 69 42.12 -1.18 -25.66
CA SER A 69 42.91 -0.50 -26.70
C SER A 69 44.03 -1.39 -27.24
N ALA A 70 44.34 -1.25 -28.53
CA ALA A 70 45.45 -1.96 -29.18
C ALA A 70 46.82 -1.54 -28.61
N GLY A 71 47.71 -2.50 -28.47
CA GLY A 71 49.04 -2.36 -27.88
C GLY A 71 49.69 -3.74 -27.75
N TYR A 72 49.81 -4.26 -26.53
CA TYR A 72 50.08 -5.70 -26.33
C TYR A 72 48.91 -6.61 -26.74
N HIS A 73 47.70 -6.05 -26.81
CA HIS A 73 46.51 -6.69 -27.35
C HIS A 73 46.25 -6.21 -28.78
N ASP A 74 45.58 -7.01 -29.59
CA ASP A 74 45.19 -6.67 -30.97
C ASP A 74 44.05 -5.64 -31.06
N GLY A 75 43.52 -5.19 -29.92
CA GLY A 75 42.43 -4.22 -29.84
C GLY A 75 41.02 -4.79 -30.06
N SER A 76 40.88 -6.11 -30.24
CA SER A 76 39.58 -6.76 -30.49
C SER A 76 38.81 -7.10 -29.21
N GLY A 77 39.49 -7.12 -28.05
CA GLY A 77 38.89 -7.45 -26.76
C GLY A 77 38.03 -6.34 -26.18
N SER A 78 37.11 -6.69 -25.26
CA SER A 78 36.27 -5.74 -24.54
C SER A 78 35.92 -6.20 -23.13
N VAL A 79 35.70 -5.24 -22.22
CA VAL A 79 35.00 -5.45 -20.95
C VAL A 79 33.50 -5.31 -21.20
N ALA A 80 32.71 -6.33 -20.85
CA ALA A 80 31.27 -6.32 -21.05
C ALA A 80 30.60 -5.21 -20.22
N GLY A 81 29.57 -4.60 -20.79
CA GLY A 81 28.64 -3.76 -20.05
C GLY A 81 27.40 -4.54 -19.63
N ASP A 82 26.67 -4.01 -18.66
CA ASP A 82 25.41 -4.56 -18.18
C ASP A 82 24.35 -3.46 -18.15
N ALA A 83 23.28 -3.62 -18.95
CA ALA A 83 22.18 -2.67 -19.01
C ALA A 83 21.40 -2.57 -17.69
N ASP A 84 21.50 -3.60 -16.83
CA ASP A 84 20.87 -3.64 -15.52
C ASP A 84 21.70 -2.92 -14.44
N LEU A 85 22.89 -2.40 -14.78
CA LEU A 85 23.69 -1.54 -13.90
C LEU A 85 23.11 -0.12 -13.81
N VAL A 86 21.87 -0.03 -13.35
CA VAL A 86 21.13 1.22 -13.14
C VAL A 86 20.73 1.37 -11.67
N PRO A 87 20.54 2.61 -11.17
CA PRO A 87 20.23 2.84 -9.76
C PRO A 87 19.04 2.03 -9.22
N GLY A 88 17.99 1.85 -10.02
CA GLY A 88 16.77 1.13 -9.62
C GLY A 88 16.95 -0.38 -9.36
N ASN A 89 18.05 -0.97 -9.82
CA ASN A 89 18.37 -2.39 -9.57
C ASN A 89 19.35 -2.56 -8.41
N ILE A 90 19.91 -1.46 -7.88
CA ILE A 90 20.96 -1.48 -6.88
C ILE A 90 20.37 -1.00 -5.55
N ARG A 91 20.60 -1.77 -4.49
CA ARG A 91 20.12 -1.45 -3.14
C ARG A 91 20.66 -0.11 -2.65
N SER A 92 19.80 0.66 -1.99
CA SER A 92 20.13 1.90 -1.29
C SER A 92 21.39 1.76 -0.43
N GLY A 93 22.27 2.75 -0.50
CA GLY A 93 23.56 2.78 0.21
C GLY A 93 24.66 1.90 -0.39
N THR A 94 24.38 1.17 -1.48
CA THR A 94 25.38 0.37 -2.22
C THR A 94 25.82 1.13 -3.47
N THR A 95 27.09 0.98 -3.86
CA THR A 95 27.61 1.48 -5.14
C THR A 95 28.29 0.34 -5.87
N ILE A 96 27.82 0.04 -7.07
CA ILE A 96 28.41 -1.00 -7.93
C ILE A 96 28.99 -0.29 -9.15
N PHE A 97 30.30 -0.43 -9.36
CA PHE A 97 31.03 0.18 -10.47
C PHE A 97 30.77 1.70 -10.66
N GLY A 98 30.58 2.44 -9.56
CA GLY A 98 30.31 3.88 -9.57
C GLY A 98 28.85 4.28 -9.73
N VAL A 99 27.94 3.31 -9.97
CA VAL A 99 26.49 3.54 -9.98
C VAL A 99 25.95 3.37 -8.57
N ALA A 100 25.48 4.46 -7.98
CA ALA A 100 24.84 4.45 -6.67
C ALA A 100 23.43 3.86 -6.76
N GLY A 101 23.04 3.08 -5.75
CA GLY A 101 21.70 2.54 -5.64
C GLY A 101 20.64 3.59 -5.33
N ASP A 102 19.41 3.33 -5.79
CA ASP A 102 18.26 4.18 -5.54
C ASP A 102 17.84 4.09 -4.07
N THR A 103 17.48 5.23 -3.48
CA THR A 103 17.08 5.34 -2.07
C THR A 103 15.82 4.53 -1.74
N ASN A 104 14.98 4.23 -2.74
CA ASN A 104 13.73 3.49 -2.59
C ASN A 104 13.91 1.97 -2.72
N VAL A 105 15.08 1.50 -3.16
CA VAL A 105 15.36 0.06 -3.28
C VAL A 105 15.92 -0.44 -1.95
N VAL A 106 15.09 -1.12 -1.18
CA VAL A 106 15.43 -1.63 0.15
C VAL A 106 15.15 -3.13 0.26
N ASN A 107 15.79 -3.79 1.22
CA ASN A 107 15.47 -5.18 1.54
C ASN A 107 14.21 -5.19 2.43
N THR A 108 13.16 -5.86 1.96
CA THR A 108 11.86 -5.95 2.65
C THR A 108 11.69 -7.23 3.47
N GLY A 109 12.73 -8.06 3.60
CA GLY A 109 12.62 -9.35 4.27
C GLY A 109 12.61 -9.30 5.79
N SER A 110 12.83 -8.12 6.37
CA SER A 110 12.55 -7.85 7.78
C SER A 110 11.15 -7.26 7.99
N GLY A 111 10.36 -7.06 6.94
CA GLY A 111 8.98 -6.59 7.08
C GLY A 111 8.11 -7.70 7.68
N ASP A 112 7.25 -7.35 8.63
CA ASP A 112 6.38 -8.29 9.36
C ASP A 112 4.90 -7.89 9.32
N ALA A 113 4.54 -6.90 8.49
CA ALA A 113 3.19 -6.36 8.40
C ALA A 113 2.19 -7.38 7.82
N ALA A 114 1.13 -7.69 8.56
CA ALA A 114 -0.02 -8.40 8.03
C ALA A 114 -1.08 -7.44 7.47
N ALA A 115 -2.00 -7.94 6.62
CA ALA A 115 -3.12 -7.14 6.12
C ALA A 115 -3.97 -6.56 7.27
N THR A 116 -4.10 -7.30 8.37
CA THR A 116 -4.78 -6.84 9.59
C THR A 116 -4.01 -5.81 10.39
N ASP A 117 -2.76 -5.47 10.03
CA ASP A 117 -1.97 -4.43 10.68
C ASP A 117 -2.09 -3.06 10.02
N LEU A 118 -2.46 -3.07 8.75
CA LEU A 118 -2.51 -1.92 7.89
C LEU A 118 -3.95 -1.44 7.73
N LEU A 119 -4.15 -0.13 7.75
CA LEU A 119 -5.45 0.47 7.45
C LEU A 119 -5.94 0.02 6.07
N ALA A 120 -7.26 -0.10 5.92
CA ALA A 120 -7.90 -0.41 4.65
C ALA A 120 -7.27 0.39 3.48
N ALA A 121 -6.92 -0.30 2.39
CA ALA A 121 -6.28 0.26 1.19
C ALA A 121 -4.88 0.88 1.37
N LYS A 122 -4.21 0.67 2.51
CA LYS A 122 -2.78 1.00 2.65
C LYS A 122 -1.92 -0.17 2.19
N HIS A 123 -0.83 0.13 1.50
CA HIS A 123 0.08 -0.85 0.91
C HIS A 123 1.36 -0.93 1.75
N ALA A 124 1.87 -2.14 1.92
CA ALA A 124 3.21 -2.42 2.44
C ALA A 124 3.85 -3.55 1.61
N TRP A 125 5.13 -3.80 1.83
CA TRP A 125 5.84 -4.91 1.18
C TRP A 125 6.57 -5.74 2.23
N VAL A 126 6.37 -7.06 2.18
CA VAL A 126 6.98 -8.06 3.07
C VAL A 126 7.56 -9.15 2.19
N ASP A 127 8.86 -9.44 2.32
CA ASP A 127 9.55 -10.46 1.50
C ASP A 127 9.33 -10.29 -0.03
N GLY A 128 9.16 -9.05 -0.51
CA GLY A 128 8.92 -8.73 -1.92
C GLY A 128 7.46 -8.88 -2.36
N VAL A 129 6.56 -9.30 -1.48
CA VAL A 129 5.11 -9.41 -1.74
C VAL A 129 4.40 -8.17 -1.24
N GLU A 130 3.48 -7.65 -2.05
CA GLU A 130 2.59 -6.54 -1.65
C GLU A 130 1.53 -7.02 -0.66
N VAL A 131 1.39 -6.28 0.44
CA VAL A 131 0.37 -6.49 1.48
C VAL A 131 -0.57 -5.30 1.47
N ILE A 132 -1.85 -5.53 1.19
CA ILE A 132 -2.90 -4.51 1.21
C ILE A 132 -3.66 -4.62 2.53
N GLY A 133 -3.77 -3.49 3.23
CA GLY A 133 -4.43 -3.41 4.52
C GLY A 133 -5.93 -3.63 4.45
N ILE A 134 -6.44 -4.30 5.49
CA ILE A 134 -7.86 -4.57 5.72
C ILE A 134 -8.32 -4.11 7.12
N ARG A 135 -7.42 -3.56 7.94
CA ARG A 135 -7.79 -3.08 9.29
C ARG A 135 -8.68 -1.86 9.14
N ASN A 136 -9.93 -2.00 9.53
CA ASN A 136 -10.76 -0.86 9.90
C ASN A 136 -10.51 -0.59 11.39
N PRO A 137 -9.97 0.58 11.80
CA PRO A 137 -9.85 0.90 13.21
C PRO A 137 -11.21 0.76 13.88
N ALA A 138 -11.25 0.51 15.19
CA ALA A 138 -12.44 0.81 15.96
C ALA A 138 -12.70 2.33 15.84
N VAL A 139 -13.56 2.71 14.91
CA VAL A 139 -13.73 4.11 14.50
C VAL A 139 -14.56 4.82 15.55
N LEU A 140 -13.91 5.64 16.39
CA LEU A 140 -14.64 6.68 17.11
C LEU A 140 -14.91 7.81 16.12
N SER A 141 -16.18 7.96 15.74
CA SER A 141 -16.63 9.04 14.90
C SER A 141 -16.50 10.38 15.62
N LYS A 142 -16.22 11.46 14.86
CA LYS A 142 -16.52 12.79 15.38
C LYS A 142 -18.00 12.87 15.75
N THR A 143 -18.30 13.62 16.79
CA THR A 143 -19.68 13.90 17.22
C THR A 143 -20.43 14.81 16.26
N GLY A 144 -19.73 15.53 15.38
CA GLY A 144 -20.27 16.55 14.50
C GLY A 144 -20.33 17.96 15.12
N GLN A 145 -20.07 18.11 16.42
CA GLN A 145 -20.08 19.41 17.08
C GLN A 145 -18.97 20.32 16.56
N THR A 146 -19.35 21.51 16.12
CA THR A 146 -18.44 22.53 15.57
C THR A 146 -18.58 23.89 16.26
N LEU A 147 -19.55 24.04 17.17
CA LEU A 147 -19.82 25.25 17.92
C LEU A 147 -19.70 24.98 19.42
N CYS A 148 -19.11 25.94 20.14
CA CYS A 148 -19.09 25.98 21.60
C CYS A 148 -20.15 26.94 22.11
N TYR A 149 -20.71 26.65 23.28
CA TYR A 149 -21.79 27.43 23.87
C TYR A 149 -21.40 27.97 25.25
N ASP A 150 -21.98 29.10 25.64
CA ASP A 150 -21.77 29.68 26.97
C ASP A 150 -22.17 28.66 28.06
N PRO A 151 -21.22 28.18 28.90
CA PRO A 151 -21.49 27.18 29.92
C PRO A 151 -22.42 27.71 31.02
N ALA A 152 -22.53 29.02 31.22
CA ALA A 152 -23.49 29.61 32.16
C ALA A 152 -24.93 29.55 31.64
N CYS A 153 -25.12 29.49 30.31
CA CYS A 153 -26.39 29.40 29.61
C CYS A 153 -27.55 30.18 30.26
N THR A 154 -27.37 31.49 30.43
CA THR A 154 -28.34 32.36 31.12
C THR A 154 -29.59 32.66 30.28
N VAL A 155 -29.56 32.37 28.97
CA VAL A 155 -30.69 32.49 28.03
C VAL A 155 -30.76 31.23 27.14
N ARG A 156 -31.95 30.89 26.65
CA ARG A 156 -32.18 29.68 25.82
C ARG A 156 -32.65 30.04 24.40
N PRO A 157 -32.01 29.53 23.32
CA PRO A 157 -30.81 28.67 23.32
C PRO A 157 -29.57 29.41 23.84
N CYS A 158 -28.62 28.66 24.39
CA CYS A 158 -27.38 29.23 24.92
C CYS A 158 -26.64 29.99 23.80
N PRO A 159 -26.07 31.17 24.06
CA PRO A 159 -25.26 31.87 23.07
C PRO A 159 -24.03 31.06 22.67
N THR A 160 -23.60 31.16 21.42
CA THR A 160 -22.32 30.58 20.96
C THR A 160 -21.15 31.42 21.46
N VAL A 161 -20.03 30.77 21.77
CA VAL A 161 -18.78 31.40 22.22
C VAL A 161 -17.60 30.89 21.38
N ASP A 162 -16.46 31.60 21.45
CA ASP A 162 -15.20 31.07 20.92
C ASP A 162 -14.84 29.78 21.65
N CYS A 163 -14.42 28.76 20.90
CA CYS A 163 -14.10 27.44 21.43
C CYS A 163 -12.75 27.41 22.16
N ALA A 164 -11.83 28.33 21.86
CA ALA A 164 -10.48 28.30 22.41
C ALA A 164 -10.48 28.32 23.95
N GLY A 165 -9.93 27.27 24.57
CA GLY A 165 -9.82 27.15 26.02
C GLY A 165 -11.12 26.81 26.74
N THR A 166 -12.19 26.44 26.03
CA THR A 166 -13.47 26.07 26.64
C THR A 166 -13.51 24.64 27.16
N GLY A 167 -12.65 23.76 26.63
CA GLY A 167 -12.67 22.32 26.88
C GLY A 167 -13.87 21.59 26.26
N GLN A 168 -14.69 22.29 25.45
CA GLN A 168 -15.85 21.70 24.80
C GLN A 168 -15.44 20.85 23.60
N ASP A 169 -16.26 19.87 23.26
CA ASP A 169 -16.00 18.91 22.17
C ASP A 169 -15.69 19.58 20.82
N ALA A 170 -16.40 20.68 20.50
CA ALA A 170 -16.18 21.47 19.29
C ALA A 170 -14.81 22.17 19.22
N GLU A 171 -14.11 22.35 20.34
CA GLU A 171 -12.72 22.84 20.36
C GLU A 171 -11.76 21.80 19.77
N PHE A 172 -11.99 20.52 20.09
CA PHE A 172 -11.05 19.46 19.74
C PHE A 172 -11.43 18.70 18.47
N GLN A 173 -12.73 18.57 18.21
CA GLN A 173 -13.32 17.82 17.09
C GLN A 173 -12.62 16.49 16.84
N LYS A 174 -12.36 15.73 17.92
CA LYS A 174 -11.63 14.46 17.87
C LYS A 174 -12.52 13.36 17.29
N GLY A 175 -11.88 12.34 16.75
CA GLY A 175 -12.54 11.25 16.03
C GLY A 175 -12.39 11.39 14.52
N MET A 176 -12.87 10.37 13.80
CA MET A 176 -12.78 10.29 12.35
C MET A 176 -14.07 10.75 11.68
N SER A 177 -13.94 11.20 10.44
CA SER A 177 -15.04 11.59 9.58
C SER A 177 -14.77 11.07 8.17
N ALA A 178 -15.83 10.74 7.44
CA ALA A 178 -15.75 10.35 6.04
C ALA A 178 -16.48 11.39 5.19
N THR A 179 -15.95 11.69 4.01
CA THR A 179 -16.57 12.58 3.02
C THR A 179 -16.52 11.92 1.63
N PRO A 180 -17.65 11.49 1.07
CA PRO A 180 -19.00 11.53 1.65
C PRO A 180 -19.15 10.58 2.85
N ARG A 181 -20.01 10.91 3.82
CA ARG A 181 -20.25 10.02 4.97
C ARG A 181 -21.01 8.75 4.57
N PHE A 182 -22.01 8.91 3.72
CA PHE A 182 -22.86 7.81 3.26
C PHE A 182 -22.87 7.75 1.74
N THR A 183 -22.91 6.53 1.21
CA THR A 183 -23.12 6.24 -0.21
C THR A 183 -24.45 5.50 -0.35
N ASP A 184 -25.36 6.06 -1.13
CA ASP A 184 -26.59 5.37 -1.54
C ASP A 184 -26.25 4.42 -2.70
N ASN A 185 -26.44 3.11 -2.49
CA ASN A 185 -26.04 2.12 -3.49
C ASN A 185 -27.09 1.94 -4.60
N GLY A 186 -28.27 2.58 -4.48
CA GLY A 186 -29.34 2.50 -5.47
C GLY A 186 -30.12 1.17 -5.47
N ASP A 187 -29.79 0.26 -4.57
CA ASP A 187 -30.35 -1.09 -4.44
C ASP A 187 -31.15 -1.28 -3.14
N GLY A 188 -31.54 -0.19 -2.48
CA GLY A 188 -32.22 -0.19 -1.18
C GLY A 188 -31.27 -0.20 0.02
N THR A 189 -29.95 -0.17 -0.19
CA THR A 189 -28.95 -0.12 0.88
C THR A 189 -28.17 1.21 0.91
N VAL A 190 -27.57 1.49 2.07
CA VAL A 190 -26.71 2.64 2.31
C VAL A 190 -25.39 2.16 2.90
N THR A 191 -24.27 2.44 2.22
CA THR A 191 -22.93 2.19 2.74
C THR A 191 -22.49 3.36 3.63
N ASP A 192 -22.09 3.05 4.87
CA ASP A 192 -21.41 3.99 5.76
C ASP A 192 -19.91 3.94 5.51
N ASN A 193 -19.38 4.96 4.82
CA ASN A 193 -17.96 5.02 4.44
C ASN A 193 -17.03 5.22 5.64
N LEU A 194 -17.57 5.55 6.82
CA LEU A 194 -16.76 5.66 8.04
C LEU A 194 -16.53 4.30 8.70
N THR A 195 -17.57 3.46 8.77
CA THR A 195 -17.52 2.17 9.49
C THR A 195 -17.37 0.97 8.57
N GLY A 196 -17.61 1.16 7.27
CA GLY A 196 -17.76 0.09 6.30
C GLY A 196 -19.10 -0.65 6.38
N LEU A 197 -19.98 -0.33 7.33
CA LEU A 197 -21.26 -1.04 7.49
C LEU A 197 -22.26 -0.71 6.38
N ILE A 198 -23.10 -1.68 6.04
CA ILE A 198 -24.20 -1.52 5.08
C ILE A 198 -25.52 -1.55 5.83
N TRP A 199 -26.36 -0.54 5.60
CA TRP A 199 -27.59 -0.31 6.33
C TRP A 199 -28.80 -0.40 5.41
N LEU A 200 -29.92 -0.89 5.95
CA LEU A 200 -31.21 -0.77 5.25
C LEU A 200 -31.55 0.71 5.11
N LYS A 201 -31.86 1.15 3.88
CA LYS A 201 -32.16 2.56 3.59
C LYS A 201 -33.49 3.00 4.20
N ASP A 202 -34.55 2.21 4.00
CA ASP A 202 -35.91 2.53 4.43
C ASP A 202 -36.24 1.95 5.81
N GLY A 203 -36.33 2.82 6.82
CA GLY A 203 -36.71 2.46 8.19
C GLY A 203 -38.21 2.23 8.39
N GLY A 204 -39.04 2.48 7.37
CA GLY A 204 -40.50 2.30 7.41
C GLY A 204 -40.97 0.98 6.81
N CYS A 205 -40.06 0.10 6.40
CA CYS A 205 -40.42 -1.15 5.72
C CYS A 205 -41.20 -2.11 6.64
N THR A 206 -42.30 -2.70 6.16
CA THR A 206 -43.16 -3.62 6.94
C THR A 206 -43.26 -5.04 6.35
N VAL A 207 -42.63 -5.31 5.20
CA VAL A 207 -42.93 -6.51 4.38
C VAL A 207 -42.20 -7.81 4.74
N PHE A 208 -41.16 -7.78 5.57
CA PHE A 208 -40.34 -8.97 5.93
C PHE A 208 -40.52 -9.39 7.40
N PHE A 209 -41.61 -8.91 7.99
CA PHE A 209 -41.80 -8.77 9.41
C PHE A 209 -43.02 -9.64 9.80
N ALA A 210 -42.83 -10.93 10.10
CA ALA A 210 -43.92 -11.80 10.61
C ALA A 210 -44.34 -11.39 12.04
N GLY A 211 -45.64 -11.25 12.31
CA GLY A 211 -46.18 -10.97 13.65
C GLY A 211 -46.41 -9.49 14.01
N ASP A 212 -46.34 -8.56 13.05
CA ASP A 212 -46.71 -7.16 13.31
C ASP A 212 -48.23 -6.99 13.36
N ALA A 213 -48.77 -6.70 14.54
CA ALA A 213 -50.17 -6.33 14.74
C ALA A 213 -50.42 -4.81 14.66
N THR A 214 -49.36 -4.01 14.52
CA THR A 214 -49.40 -2.54 14.61
C THR A 214 -49.54 -1.85 13.25
N GLY A 215 -49.20 -2.53 12.14
CA GLY A 215 -49.14 -1.94 10.80
C GLY A 215 -47.98 -0.96 10.65
N GLN A 216 -46.98 -1.03 11.54
CA GLN A 216 -45.79 -0.18 11.60
C GLN A 216 -44.55 -1.05 11.71
N ASN A 217 -43.37 -0.51 11.37
CA ASN A 217 -42.11 -1.21 11.59
C ASN A 217 -41.69 -1.18 13.08
N LYS A 218 -42.54 -1.69 13.99
CA LYS A 218 -42.32 -1.74 15.44
C LYS A 218 -42.58 -3.14 16.01
N ARG A 219 -41.72 -3.61 16.92
CA ARG A 219 -41.76 -5.01 17.41
C ARG A 219 -41.21 -5.19 18.80
N VAL A 220 -41.64 -6.25 19.48
CA VAL A 220 -40.93 -6.76 20.65
C VAL A 220 -39.55 -7.28 20.27
N TRP A 221 -38.61 -7.26 21.20
CA TRP A 221 -37.17 -7.41 20.92
C TRP A 221 -36.83 -8.73 20.23
N GLU A 222 -37.42 -9.84 20.68
CA GLU A 222 -37.23 -11.16 20.07
C GLU A 222 -37.64 -11.17 18.59
N GLN A 223 -38.80 -10.60 18.27
CA GLN A 223 -39.30 -10.52 16.90
C GLN A 223 -38.47 -9.57 16.02
N ALA A 224 -37.87 -8.53 16.62
CA ALA A 224 -36.95 -7.64 15.92
C ALA A 224 -35.66 -8.37 15.50
N LEU A 225 -35.09 -9.20 16.38
CA LEU A 225 -33.93 -10.04 16.08
C LEU A 225 -34.21 -11.00 14.93
N VAL A 226 -35.31 -11.75 15.04
CA VAL A 226 -35.72 -12.73 14.01
C VAL A 226 -35.92 -12.02 12.68
N ALA A 227 -36.65 -10.91 12.66
CA ALA A 227 -36.97 -10.28 11.40
C ALA A 227 -35.78 -9.57 10.74
N ALA A 228 -34.88 -8.95 11.50
CA ALA A 228 -33.63 -8.45 10.93
C ALA A 228 -32.83 -9.58 10.28
N ASN A 229 -32.84 -10.79 10.86
CA ASN A 229 -32.18 -11.96 10.31
C ASN A 229 -32.87 -12.55 9.06
N GLN A 230 -34.19 -12.37 8.92
CA GLN A 230 -34.95 -12.84 7.75
C GLN A 230 -34.99 -11.86 6.58
N LEU A 231 -34.48 -10.63 6.75
CA LEU A 231 -34.39 -9.65 5.67
C LEU A 231 -33.52 -10.20 4.53
N ALA A 232 -33.98 -10.02 3.30
CA ALA A 232 -33.32 -10.47 2.09
C ALA A 232 -33.71 -9.58 0.89
N SER A 233 -32.99 -9.72 -0.22
CA SER A 233 -33.32 -9.09 -1.49
C SER A 233 -34.75 -9.43 -1.93
N GLY A 234 -35.46 -8.44 -2.49
CA GLY A 234 -36.89 -8.53 -2.83
C GLY A 234 -37.82 -7.97 -1.75
N TYR A 235 -37.35 -7.79 -0.52
CA TYR A 235 -38.08 -7.07 0.54
C TYR A 235 -37.61 -5.61 0.63
N CYS A 236 -38.48 -4.69 1.03
CA CYS A 236 -38.11 -3.27 1.25
C CYS A 236 -37.46 -2.55 0.07
N SER A 237 -37.79 -2.96 -1.16
CA SER A 237 -37.11 -2.49 -2.37
C SER A 237 -35.62 -2.85 -2.42
N LEU A 238 -35.17 -3.83 -1.64
CA LEU A 238 -33.82 -4.38 -1.74
C LEU A 238 -33.64 -5.11 -3.07
N ALA A 239 -32.57 -4.77 -3.77
CA ALA A 239 -32.11 -5.40 -5.00
C ALA A 239 -30.61 -5.72 -4.90
N ASP A 240 -30.13 -6.02 -3.70
CA ASP A 240 -28.71 -6.16 -3.35
C ASP A 240 -28.21 -7.62 -3.36
N GLY A 241 -29.09 -8.56 -3.71
CA GLY A 241 -28.78 -10.00 -3.73
C GLY A 241 -28.63 -10.65 -2.36
N SER A 242 -28.93 -9.92 -1.27
CA SER A 242 -28.87 -10.48 0.09
C SER A 242 -29.88 -11.62 0.30
N VAL A 243 -29.52 -12.54 1.19
CA VAL A 243 -30.36 -13.67 1.63
C VAL A 243 -30.59 -13.62 3.14
N ALA A 244 -31.57 -14.39 3.62
CA ALA A 244 -31.80 -14.53 5.05
C ALA A 244 -30.52 -15.04 5.75
N GLY A 245 -30.12 -14.36 6.82
CA GLY A 245 -28.85 -14.58 7.51
C GLY A 245 -27.82 -13.47 7.30
N ASP A 246 -27.87 -12.74 6.18
CA ASP A 246 -26.90 -11.68 5.88
C ASP A 246 -27.09 -10.44 6.76
N TRP A 247 -28.35 -10.16 7.09
CA TRP A 247 -28.75 -9.01 7.89
C TRP A 247 -28.89 -9.37 9.36
N ARG A 248 -28.66 -8.37 10.22
CA ARG A 248 -28.88 -8.49 11.66
C ARG A 248 -29.29 -7.17 12.27
N LEU A 249 -29.74 -7.23 13.51
CA LEU A 249 -29.92 -6.03 14.31
C LEU A 249 -28.53 -5.47 14.70
N PRO A 250 -28.29 -4.15 14.60
CA PRO A 250 -27.03 -3.53 14.98
C PRO A 250 -26.81 -3.68 16.49
N ASN A 251 -25.56 -3.78 16.92
CA ASN A 251 -25.25 -3.56 18.33
C ASN A 251 -25.35 -2.05 18.66
N ILE A 252 -25.36 -1.71 19.95
CA ILE A 252 -25.55 -0.32 20.36
C ILE A 252 -24.50 0.65 19.82
N ARG A 253 -23.23 0.22 19.72
CA ARG A 253 -22.14 1.06 19.21
C ARG A 253 -22.26 1.31 17.71
N GLU A 254 -22.67 0.31 16.95
CA GLU A 254 -22.90 0.45 15.50
C GLU A 254 -24.02 1.43 15.22
N LEU A 255 -25.13 1.33 15.94
CA LEU A 255 -26.23 2.28 15.75
C LEU A 255 -25.82 3.69 16.19
N GLN A 256 -25.14 3.84 17.32
CA GLN A 256 -24.57 5.11 17.79
C GLN A 256 -23.60 5.75 16.79
N SER A 257 -22.89 4.96 15.99
CA SER A 257 -21.95 5.48 14.99
C SER A 257 -22.61 6.34 13.89
N LEU A 258 -23.92 6.21 13.69
CA LEU A 258 -24.70 7.02 12.75
C LEU A 258 -25.02 8.43 13.27
N VAL A 259 -24.90 8.66 14.58
CA VAL A 259 -25.37 9.89 15.22
C VAL A 259 -24.46 11.08 14.93
N ASP A 260 -25.10 12.20 14.60
CA ASP A 260 -24.47 13.53 14.56
C ASP A 260 -25.13 14.40 15.64
N TYR A 261 -24.38 14.74 16.69
CA TYR A 261 -24.81 15.51 17.85
C TYR A 261 -24.90 17.02 17.59
N SER A 262 -24.45 17.51 16.44
CA SER A 262 -24.74 18.89 16.01
C SER A 262 -26.15 19.04 15.44
N ARG A 263 -26.88 17.92 15.32
CA ARG A 263 -28.18 17.82 14.68
C ARG A 263 -29.19 17.20 15.65
N ALA A 264 -30.44 17.59 15.46
CA ALA A 264 -31.58 16.98 16.12
C ALA A 264 -32.72 16.84 15.13
N ASN A 265 -33.54 15.82 15.33
CA ASN A 265 -34.74 15.55 14.54
C ASN A 265 -34.57 15.52 12.99
N PRO A 266 -33.74 14.62 12.42
CA PRO A 266 -32.98 13.56 13.10
C PRO A 266 -31.54 13.99 13.44
N SER A 267 -30.95 13.36 14.44
CA SER A 267 -29.53 13.46 14.80
C SER A 267 -28.66 12.63 13.84
N LEU A 268 -28.75 12.92 12.55
CA LEU A 268 -28.01 12.26 11.47
C LEU A 268 -27.22 13.30 10.65
N PRO A 269 -26.07 12.93 10.08
CA PRO A 269 -25.28 13.81 9.21
C PRO A 269 -26.08 14.43 8.08
N VAL A 270 -25.76 15.67 7.73
CA VAL A 270 -26.43 16.38 6.63
C VAL A 270 -26.33 15.61 5.31
N GLY A 271 -27.42 15.57 4.55
CA GLY A 271 -27.47 14.88 3.26
C GLY A 271 -27.53 13.34 3.36
N HIS A 272 -27.81 12.77 4.54
CA HIS A 272 -27.97 11.33 4.68
C HIS A 272 -29.06 10.76 3.74
N PRO A 273 -28.86 9.57 3.16
CA PRO A 273 -29.83 8.96 2.23
C PRO A 273 -30.92 8.14 2.93
N PHE A 274 -30.90 8.01 4.26
CA PHE A 274 -31.88 7.22 5.01
C PHE A 274 -33.31 7.77 4.86
N LEU A 275 -34.25 6.86 4.62
CA LEU A 275 -35.68 7.15 4.47
C LEU A 275 -36.47 6.66 5.67
N ASN A 276 -37.61 7.31 5.91
CA ASN A 276 -38.59 6.97 6.95
C ASN A 276 -37.93 6.69 8.32
N THR A 277 -36.89 7.47 8.64
CA THR A 277 -36.28 7.42 9.97
C THR A 277 -37.30 7.93 10.97
N ALA A 278 -37.83 7.07 11.83
CA ALA A 278 -38.63 7.46 12.97
C ALA A 278 -37.88 8.46 13.87
N ILE A 279 -38.50 9.62 14.13
CA ILE A 279 -37.86 10.76 14.80
C ILE A 279 -38.52 11.09 16.14
N SER A 280 -39.85 11.12 16.24
CA SER A 280 -40.55 11.59 17.44
C SER A 280 -40.80 10.46 18.46
N SER A 281 -40.19 10.54 19.64
CA SER A 281 -40.42 9.64 20.80
C SER A 281 -40.38 8.14 20.47
N ASN A 282 -39.48 7.75 19.58
CA ASN A 282 -39.38 6.40 19.05
C ASN A 282 -37.94 5.93 19.16
N TYR A 283 -37.74 4.73 19.70
CA TYR A 283 -36.43 4.11 19.78
C TYR A 283 -36.28 3.05 18.68
N TYR A 284 -35.04 2.82 18.27
CA TYR A 284 -34.65 1.69 17.44
C TYR A 284 -33.99 0.64 18.30
N TRP A 285 -34.44 -0.61 18.17
CA TRP A 285 -33.82 -1.71 18.88
C TRP A 285 -32.37 -1.93 18.44
N THR A 286 -31.55 -2.38 19.39
CA THR A 286 -30.22 -2.93 19.15
C THR A 286 -30.16 -4.37 19.63
N SER A 287 -29.17 -5.14 19.16
CA SER A 287 -28.95 -6.53 19.60
C SER A 287 -28.31 -6.63 21.00
N THR A 288 -28.05 -5.51 21.67
CA THR A 288 -27.33 -5.48 22.93
C THR A 288 -28.30 -5.60 24.11
N THR A 289 -28.20 -6.66 24.90
CA THR A 289 -28.98 -6.83 26.15
C THR A 289 -28.46 -5.90 27.25
N GLY A 290 -29.34 -5.40 28.11
CA GLY A 290 -28.97 -4.62 29.29
C GLY A 290 -28.21 -5.48 30.30
N SER A 291 -27.07 -4.99 30.81
CA SER A 291 -26.27 -5.73 31.80
C SER A 291 -26.90 -5.71 33.19
N VAL A 292 -27.56 -4.60 33.54
CA VAL A 292 -28.26 -4.44 34.82
C VAL A 292 -29.60 -5.17 34.81
N TYR A 293 -30.36 -5.01 33.73
CA TYR A 293 -31.68 -5.60 33.53
C TYR A 293 -31.65 -6.46 32.26
N THR A 294 -31.55 -7.78 32.43
CA THR A 294 -31.42 -8.72 31.31
C THR A 294 -32.75 -8.98 30.58
N ASP A 295 -33.86 -8.58 31.19
CA ASP A 295 -35.19 -8.46 30.61
C ASP A 295 -35.37 -7.17 29.78
N ALA A 296 -34.36 -6.29 29.76
CA ALA A 296 -34.28 -5.12 28.90
C ALA A 296 -33.20 -5.26 27.81
N ALA A 297 -33.34 -4.47 26.75
CA ALA A 297 -32.34 -4.33 25.70
C ALA A 297 -32.07 -2.85 25.41
N TRP A 298 -30.87 -2.55 24.92
CA TRP A 298 -30.52 -1.20 24.52
C TRP A 298 -31.27 -0.81 23.25
N ALA A 299 -31.78 0.42 23.24
CA ALA A 299 -32.45 1.06 22.12
C ALA A 299 -31.94 2.49 21.98
N MET A 300 -32.02 3.08 20.79
CA MET A 300 -31.52 4.45 20.55
C MET A 300 -32.52 5.32 19.78
N SER A 301 -32.61 6.59 20.17
CA SER A 301 -33.47 7.59 19.54
C SER A 301 -32.67 8.53 18.64
N PHE A 302 -33.11 8.67 17.39
CA PHE A 302 -32.59 9.70 16.47
C PHE A 302 -33.21 11.08 16.70
N SER A 303 -34.07 11.29 17.70
CA SER A 303 -34.56 12.65 18.03
C SER A 303 -33.42 13.55 18.49
N GLY A 304 -32.51 13.00 19.29
CA GLY A 304 -31.35 13.70 19.86
C GLY A 304 -30.14 12.79 20.10
N GLY A 305 -30.11 11.60 19.51
CA GLY A 305 -28.92 10.74 19.48
C GLY A 305 -28.60 10.00 20.78
N HIS A 306 -29.58 9.78 21.66
CA HIS A 306 -29.36 9.13 22.97
C HIS A 306 -29.92 7.72 23.02
N ASP A 307 -29.32 6.88 23.84
CA ASP A 307 -29.72 5.51 24.11
C ASP A 307 -30.51 5.35 25.43
N THR A 308 -31.23 4.23 25.54
CA THR A 308 -32.03 3.82 26.68
C THR A 308 -32.03 2.30 26.81
N GLY A 309 -32.35 1.77 28.00
CA GLY A 309 -32.66 0.36 28.20
C GLY A 309 -34.18 0.16 28.30
N ASP A 310 -34.79 -0.43 27.27
CA ASP A 310 -36.23 -0.67 27.24
C ASP A 310 -36.55 -2.14 27.52
N PRO A 311 -37.64 -2.45 28.24
CA PRO A 311 -38.10 -3.83 28.42
C PRO A 311 -38.27 -4.54 27.08
N LYS A 312 -37.81 -5.79 26.97
CA LYS A 312 -37.87 -6.57 25.73
C LYS A 312 -39.30 -6.81 25.21
N THR A 313 -40.29 -6.62 26.08
CA THR A 313 -41.73 -6.70 25.79
C THR A 313 -42.30 -5.42 25.16
N TYR A 314 -41.55 -4.33 25.12
CA TYR A 314 -41.97 -3.09 24.45
C TYR A 314 -41.76 -3.18 22.95
N THR A 315 -42.45 -2.34 22.19
CA THR A 315 -42.31 -2.30 20.73
C THR A 315 -41.48 -1.11 20.27
N ASN A 316 -40.33 -1.36 19.65
CA ASN A 316 -39.44 -0.34 19.07
C ASN A 316 -39.14 -0.62 17.60
N TRP A 317 -38.61 0.38 16.91
CA TRP A 317 -38.31 0.33 15.48
C TRP A 317 -37.11 -0.55 15.15
N VAL A 318 -37.04 -1.01 13.90
CA VAL A 318 -35.98 -1.90 13.43
C VAL A 318 -35.27 -1.30 12.22
N ARG A 319 -33.95 -1.13 12.31
CA ARG A 319 -33.09 -0.79 11.18
C ARG A 319 -31.96 -1.81 11.09
N PRO A 320 -32.07 -2.80 10.20
CA PRO A 320 -31.05 -3.82 10.04
C PRO A 320 -29.73 -3.26 9.50
N VAL A 321 -28.66 -3.94 9.88
CA VAL A 321 -27.29 -3.71 9.42
C VAL A 321 -26.68 -5.03 8.98
N ARG A 322 -25.74 -4.97 8.04
CA ARG A 322 -24.80 -6.04 7.74
C ARG A 322 -23.39 -5.49 7.64
N GLY A 323 -22.39 -6.37 7.71
CA GLY A 323 -21.02 -5.97 7.41
C GLY A 323 -20.95 -5.32 6.02
N GLY A 324 -19.89 -4.57 5.74
CA GLY A 324 -19.59 -4.17 4.38
C GLY A 324 -18.12 -4.32 4.07
N LEU A 325 -17.91 -4.67 2.80
CA LEU A 325 -16.68 -5.07 2.11
C LEU A 325 -15.66 -5.83 2.95
#